data_AF-A0A1S8S5J1-F1
#
_entry.id   AF-A0A1S8S5J1-F1
#
_cell.length_a   1.000
_cell.length_b   1.000
_cell.length_c   1.000
_cell.angle_alpha   90.00
_cell.angle_beta   90.00
_cell.angle_gamma   90.00
#
_symmetry.space_group_name_H-M   'P 1'
#
loop_
_entity.id
_entity.type
_entity.pdbx_description
1 polymer ?
#
loop_
_entity_poly.entity_id
_entity_poly.type
_entity_poly.pdbx_seq_one_letter_code
_entity_poly.pdbx_strand_id
1 'polypeptide(L)'
;MVVASVLMLNLIGANAEWKHNLAGWWYAEGDSWATGWSEIDGKWYHFNSRGYMEHDKTIDGYYLDSSGAWKEVMTTSKNLKFDKSTGTIVGYSGVNTVVNIPSEIDGVSVTSIGSGAFSTDNSSAKIESITIPNSVTSIGESAFEWDSNLKAISIPESVKK
;
A
#
# COMPACT_ATOMS: atom_id res chain seq x y z
N MET A 1 -15.62 -13.39 7.28
CA MET A 1 -15.71 -12.13 8.03
C MET A 1 -14.30 -11.67 8.28
N VAL A 2 -13.72 -10.91 7.35
CA VAL A 2 -12.53 -10.12 7.68
C VAL A 2 -13.05 -8.95 8.50
N VAL A 3 -12.74 -8.95 9.80
CA VAL A 3 -13.13 -7.85 10.67
C VAL A 3 -12.11 -6.74 10.45
N ALA A 4 -12.38 -5.84 9.51
CA ALA A 4 -11.80 -4.52 9.55
C ALA A 4 -12.48 -3.80 10.71
N SER A 5 -11.87 -3.88 11.90
CA SER A 5 -12.32 -3.16 13.08
C SER A 5 -12.11 -1.67 12.83
N VAL A 6 -13.13 -1.00 12.27
CA VAL A 6 -13.20 0.45 12.26
C VAL A 6 -13.55 0.87 13.69
N LEU A 7 -12.51 1.14 14.49
CA LEU A 7 -12.67 1.84 15.75
C LEU A 7 -13.04 3.30 15.44
N MET A 8 -14.28 3.71 15.71
CA MET A 8 -14.63 5.13 15.74
C MET A 8 -14.78 5.63 17.18
N LEU A 9 -13.95 6.65 17.44
CA LEU A 9 -14.11 7.81 18.33
C LEU A 9 -14.56 7.56 19.77
N ASN A 10 -13.57 7.46 20.65
CA ASN A 10 -13.70 8.04 21.98
C ASN A 10 -13.38 9.54 21.90
N LEU A 11 -14.44 10.34 21.98
CA LEU A 11 -14.40 11.79 22.00
C LEU A 11 -14.05 12.29 23.41
N ILE A 12 -12.78 12.20 23.81
CA ILE A 12 -12.23 12.92 24.98
C ILE A 12 -10.84 13.40 24.56
N GLY A 13 -10.64 14.71 24.47
CA GLY A 13 -9.52 15.36 23.78
C GLY A 13 -8.11 14.85 24.12
N ALA A 14 -7.58 13.98 23.27
CA ALA A 14 -6.22 13.47 23.36
C ALA A 14 -5.38 14.16 22.26
N ASN A 15 -4.43 15.01 22.66
CA ASN A 15 -3.37 15.46 21.77
C ASN A 15 -2.53 14.23 21.42
N ALA A 16 -2.85 13.57 20.31
CA ALA A 16 -1.99 12.53 19.80
C ALA A 16 -0.69 13.17 19.33
N GLU A 17 0.44 12.66 19.80
CA GLU A 17 1.73 13.31 19.58
C GLU A 17 2.86 12.30 19.44
N TRP A 18 3.82 12.65 18.59
CA TRP A 18 5.08 11.94 18.49
C TRP A 18 5.92 12.19 19.74
N LYS A 19 6.41 11.10 20.34
CA LYS A 19 7.35 11.12 21.46
C LYS A 19 8.55 10.24 21.13
N HIS A 20 9.68 10.51 21.78
CA HIS A 20 10.86 9.68 21.61
C HIS A 20 11.74 9.63 22.86
N ASN A 21 12.54 8.58 22.93
CA ASN A 21 13.57 8.36 23.94
C ASN A 21 14.77 7.64 23.30
N LEU A 22 15.67 7.07 24.11
CA LEU A 22 16.84 6.33 23.62
C LEU A 22 16.49 5.01 22.91
N ALA A 23 15.31 4.44 23.16
CA ALA A 23 14.86 3.20 22.54
C ALA A 23 14.16 3.43 21.20
N GLY A 24 13.60 4.62 20.95
CA GLY A 24 13.03 4.98 19.67
C GLY A 24 11.88 6.00 19.77
N TRP A 25 11.17 6.13 18.65
CA TRP A 25 9.96 6.95 18.53
C TRP A 25 8.72 6.14 18.82
N TRP A 26 7.68 6.74 19.40
CA TRP A 26 6.33 6.18 19.50
C TRP A 26 5.30 7.29 19.29
N TYR A 27 4.07 6.89 18.98
CA TYR A 27 2.95 7.81 18.85
C TYR A 27 2.02 7.61 20.06
N ALA A 28 1.90 8.64 20.90
CA ALA A 28 1.07 8.61 22.10
C ALA A 28 -0.36 9.01 21.77
N GLU A 29 -1.34 8.27 22.29
CA GLU A 29 -2.77 8.49 22.06
C GLU A 29 -3.49 8.45 23.42
N GLY A 30 -3.66 9.63 24.03
CA GLY A 30 -4.20 9.74 25.39
C GLY A 30 -3.28 9.07 26.42
N ASP A 31 -3.81 8.10 27.16
CA ASP A 31 -3.05 7.30 28.13
C ASP A 31 -2.38 6.06 27.52
N SER A 32 -2.45 5.90 26.20
CA SER A 32 -1.94 4.73 25.45
C SER A 32 -0.95 5.15 24.36
N TRP A 33 -0.52 4.17 23.54
CA TRP A 33 0.32 4.37 22.36
C TRP A 33 -0.11 3.47 21.19
N ALA A 34 0.25 3.88 19.98
CA ALA A 34 0.01 3.11 18.76
C ALA A 34 0.81 1.78 18.77
N THR A 35 0.18 0.72 18.25
CA THR A 35 0.81 -0.59 18.00
C THR A 35 0.33 -1.14 16.66
N GLY A 36 1.16 -1.92 15.98
CA GLY A 36 0.87 -2.39 14.62
C GLY A 36 0.91 -1.28 13.58
N TRP A 37 0.21 -1.47 12.47
CA TRP A 37 0.07 -0.46 11.42
C TRP A 37 -0.83 0.68 11.88
N SER A 38 -0.39 1.93 11.73
CA SER A 38 -1.18 3.12 12.05
C SER A 38 -0.92 4.25 11.06
N GLU A 39 -1.98 4.95 10.67
CA GLU A 39 -1.93 6.10 9.78
C GLU A 39 -1.89 7.40 10.60
N ILE A 40 -0.85 8.21 10.39
CA ILE A 40 -0.59 9.46 11.10
C ILE A 40 -0.27 10.53 10.06
N ASP A 41 -1.07 11.60 10.03
CA ASP A 41 -0.93 12.72 9.08
C ASP A 41 -0.83 12.28 7.60
N GLY A 42 -1.60 11.26 7.20
CA GLY A 42 -1.63 10.72 5.83
C GLY A 42 -0.44 9.85 5.46
N LYS A 43 0.37 9.42 6.44
CA LYS A 43 1.47 8.47 6.25
C LYS A 43 1.28 7.25 7.14
N TRP A 44 1.60 6.08 6.61
CA TRP A 44 1.56 4.83 7.36
C TRP A 44 2.87 4.58 8.10
N TYR A 45 2.77 4.14 9.34
CA TYR A 45 3.87 3.71 10.19
C TYR A 45 3.54 2.33 10.76
N HIS A 46 4.56 1.57 11.14
CA HIS A 46 4.37 0.35 11.91
C HIS A 46 5.04 0.48 13.27
N PHE A 47 4.33 0.10 14.32
CA PHE A 47 4.83 0.11 15.70
C PHE A 47 4.90 -1.32 16.21
N ASN A 48 6.02 -1.70 16.83
CA ASN A 48 6.15 -3.03 17.41
C ASN A 48 5.21 -3.22 18.62
N SER A 49 5.16 -4.42 19.18
CA SER A 49 4.30 -4.75 20.33
C SER A 49 4.59 -3.95 21.60
N ARG A 50 5.72 -3.22 21.66
CA ARG A 50 6.09 -2.31 22.76
C ARG A 50 5.78 -0.84 22.44
N GLY A 51 5.20 -0.55 21.27
CA GLY A 51 4.83 0.80 20.84
C GLY A 51 5.92 1.57 20.11
N TYR A 52 7.11 1.01 19.91
CA TYR A 52 8.17 1.73 19.20
C TYR A 52 8.04 1.58 17.69
N MET A 53 8.16 2.69 16.98
CA MET A 53 8.13 2.79 15.53
C MET A 53 9.25 1.98 14.90
N GLU A 54 8.90 1.11 13.97
CA GLU A 54 9.82 0.38 13.11
C GLU A 54 10.21 1.25 11.91
N HIS A 55 11.45 1.11 11.44
CA HIS A 55 11.99 1.86 10.31
C HIS A 55 13.10 1.06 9.61
N ASP A 56 13.50 1.48 8.40
CA ASP A 56 14.54 0.85 7.58
C ASP A 56 14.35 -0.66 7.36
N LYS A 57 13.10 -1.12 7.27
CA LYS A 57 12.78 -2.54 7.12
C LYS A 57 11.45 -2.76 6.42
N THR A 58 11.25 -4.00 5.95
CA THR A 58 9.99 -4.45 5.38
C THR A 58 9.16 -5.17 6.44
N ILE A 59 7.91 -4.76 6.60
CA ILE A 59 6.89 -5.41 7.44
C ILE A 59 5.73 -5.79 6.51
N ASP A 60 5.30 -7.04 6.50
CA ASP A 60 4.18 -7.53 5.66
C ASP A 60 4.26 -7.16 4.16
N GLY A 61 5.47 -6.99 3.62
CA GLY A 61 5.70 -6.58 2.22
C GLY A 61 5.77 -5.06 1.98
N TYR A 62 5.58 -4.25 3.02
CA TYR A 62 5.64 -2.79 2.97
C TYR A 62 6.97 -2.29 3.57
N TYR A 63 7.77 -1.59 2.77
CA TYR A 63 9.04 -1.04 3.22
C TYR A 63 8.84 0.29 3.93
N LEU A 64 9.37 0.40 5.15
CA LEU A 64 9.47 1.64 5.93
C LEU A 64 10.84 2.24 5.69
N ASP A 65 10.90 3.52 5.33
CA ASP A 65 12.18 4.21 5.19
C ASP A 65 12.77 4.63 6.55
N SER A 66 13.84 5.41 6.54
CA SER A 66 14.53 5.85 7.75
C SER A 66 13.70 6.76 8.65
N SER A 67 12.61 7.33 8.15
CA SER A 67 11.65 8.10 8.95
C SER A 67 10.58 7.21 9.61
N GLY A 68 10.59 5.91 9.32
CA GLY A 68 9.54 4.96 9.70
C GLY A 68 8.26 5.08 8.88
N ALA A 69 8.16 6.10 8.02
CA ALA A 69 7.05 6.20 7.09
C ALA A 69 7.16 5.08 6.06
N TRP A 70 6.02 4.47 5.76
CA TRP A 70 5.89 3.59 4.63
C TRP A 70 6.26 4.36 3.38
N LYS A 71 7.27 3.83 2.68
CA LYS A 71 7.70 4.34 1.41
C LYS A 71 7.05 3.52 0.33
N GLU A 72 6.02 4.13 -0.26
CA GLU A 72 5.53 3.70 -1.55
C GLU A 72 6.72 3.54 -2.50
N VAL A 73 6.85 2.37 -3.11
CA VAL A 73 7.99 2.07 -3.98
C VAL A 73 7.81 2.87 -5.26
N MET A 74 8.31 4.11 -5.27
CA MET A 74 8.24 5.04 -6.41
C MET A 74 8.79 4.43 -7.71
N THR A 75 9.65 3.43 -7.63
CA THR A 75 10.12 2.66 -8.79
C THR A 75 8.98 1.92 -9.50
N THR A 76 8.03 1.38 -8.74
CA THR A 76 6.83 0.74 -9.30
C THR A 76 5.94 1.79 -9.92
N SER A 77 5.64 2.88 -9.21
CA SER A 77 4.76 3.97 -9.69
C SER A 77 5.28 4.60 -10.97
N LYS A 78 6.61 4.75 -11.13
CA LYS A 78 7.26 5.22 -12.38
C LYS A 78 7.03 4.31 -13.58
N ASN A 79 6.88 3.01 -13.35
CA ASN A 79 6.69 2.02 -14.40
C ASN A 79 5.21 1.79 -14.74
N LEU A 80 4.29 2.37 -13.95
CA LEU A 80 2.85 2.35 -14.19
C LEU A 80 2.47 3.48 -15.15
N LYS A 81 1.80 3.12 -16.24
CA LYS A 81 1.12 4.06 -17.12
C LYS A 81 -0.23 4.37 -16.47
N PHE A 82 -0.37 5.59 -15.94
CA PHE A 82 -1.53 6.00 -15.15
C PHE A 82 -2.33 7.08 -15.87
N ASP A 83 -3.61 6.81 -16.11
CA ASP A 83 -4.58 7.79 -16.57
C ASP A 83 -5.18 8.53 -15.37
N LYS A 84 -4.63 9.72 -15.09
CA LYS A 84 -5.07 10.60 -14.01
C LYS A 84 -6.52 11.09 -14.15
N SER A 85 -7.07 11.11 -15.36
CA SER A 85 -8.44 11.58 -15.57
C SER A 85 -9.49 10.61 -15.03
N THR A 86 -9.13 9.32 -14.98
CA THR A 86 -10.03 8.24 -14.55
C THR A 86 -9.56 7.53 -13.27
N GLY A 87 -8.30 7.72 -12.86
CA GLY A 87 -7.69 6.96 -11.78
C GLY A 87 -7.33 5.53 -12.20
N THR A 88 -7.09 5.30 -13.49
CA THR A 88 -6.89 3.96 -14.06
C THR A 88 -5.42 3.68 -14.37
N ILE A 89 -4.91 2.53 -13.93
CA ILE A 89 -3.65 1.99 -14.44
C ILE A 89 -3.94 1.33 -15.80
N VAL A 90 -3.36 1.86 -16.86
CA VAL A 90 -3.57 1.39 -18.25
C VAL A 90 -2.40 0.57 -18.79
N GLY A 91 -1.34 0.40 -17.99
CA GLY A 91 -0.18 -0.37 -18.42
C GLY A 91 0.92 -0.43 -17.36
N TYR A 92 1.77 -1.44 -17.46
CA TYR A 92 2.99 -1.58 -16.67
C TYR A 92 4.16 -1.91 -17.60
N SER A 93 5.30 -1.25 -17.37
CA SER A 93 6.51 -1.37 -18.20
C SER A 93 7.77 -1.69 -17.39
N GLY A 94 7.59 -2.10 -16.13
CA GLY A 94 8.70 -2.40 -15.23
C GLY A 94 9.20 -3.83 -15.37
N VAL A 95 10.34 -4.10 -14.74
CA VAL A 95 10.97 -5.43 -14.70
C VAL A 95 10.92 -6.07 -13.31
N ASN A 96 10.20 -5.44 -12.38
CA ASN A 96 10.11 -5.93 -11.00
C ASN A 96 9.32 -7.24 -10.95
N THR A 97 9.79 -8.17 -10.12
CA THR A 97 9.09 -9.41 -9.80
C THR A 97 8.03 -9.23 -8.73
N VAL A 98 8.08 -8.13 -7.96
CA VAL A 98 7.07 -7.76 -6.98
C VAL A 98 6.55 -6.38 -7.34
N VAL A 99 5.23 -6.28 -7.56
CA VAL A 99 4.55 -5.05 -7.94
C VAL A 99 3.55 -4.68 -6.85
N ASN A 100 3.85 -3.60 -6.13
CA ASN A 100 2.94 -3.01 -5.18
C ASN A 100 2.25 -1.82 -5.86
N ILE A 101 0.96 -1.96 -6.18
CA ILE A 101 0.18 -0.88 -6.76
C ILE A 101 -0.13 0.12 -5.64
N PRO A 102 0.20 1.40 -5.81
CA PRO A 102 -0.10 2.40 -4.80
C PRO A 102 -1.57 2.80 -4.82
N SER A 103 -2.08 3.25 -3.68
CA SER A 103 -3.46 3.75 -3.59
C SER A 103 -3.65 5.10 -4.29
N GLU A 104 -2.56 5.86 -4.49
CA GLU A 104 -2.56 7.14 -5.19
C GLU A 104 -1.30 7.30 -6.04
N ILE A 105 -1.39 8.06 -7.14
CA ILE A 105 -0.23 8.46 -7.97
C ILE A 105 -0.37 9.95 -8.25
N ASP A 106 0.64 10.73 -7.85
CA ASP A 106 0.66 12.21 -7.97
C ASP A 106 -0.59 12.88 -7.39
N GLY A 107 -1.06 12.40 -6.23
CA GLY A 107 -2.23 12.94 -5.52
C GLY A 107 -3.59 12.59 -6.14
N VAL A 108 -3.62 11.63 -7.06
CA VAL A 108 -4.87 11.11 -7.65
C VAL A 108 -5.01 9.65 -7.25
N SER A 109 -6.16 9.29 -6.68
CA SER A 109 -6.42 7.93 -6.24
C SER A 109 -6.44 6.93 -7.41
N VAL A 110 -5.83 5.77 -7.20
CA VAL A 110 -5.87 4.63 -8.10
C VAL A 110 -7.13 3.84 -7.81
N THR A 111 -8.10 3.89 -8.72
CA THR A 111 -9.45 3.34 -8.55
C THR A 111 -9.70 2.13 -9.43
N SER A 112 -8.94 1.96 -10.52
CA SER A 112 -9.16 0.90 -11.51
C SER A 112 -7.87 0.37 -12.12
N ILE A 113 -7.89 -0.90 -12.52
CA ILE A 113 -6.88 -1.53 -13.36
C ILE A 113 -7.50 -1.81 -14.72
N GLY A 114 -6.93 -1.26 -15.79
CA GLY A 114 -7.44 -1.39 -17.15
C GLY A 114 -7.25 -2.77 -17.76
N SER A 115 -7.95 -3.03 -18.86
CA SER A 115 -7.79 -4.26 -19.62
C SER A 115 -6.35 -4.41 -20.12
N GLY A 116 -5.77 -5.60 -19.92
CA GLY A 116 -4.38 -5.91 -20.30
C GLY A 116 -3.31 -5.07 -19.60
N ALA A 117 -3.62 -4.32 -18.53
CA ALA A 117 -2.68 -3.36 -17.93
C ALA A 117 -1.37 -4.00 -17.44
N PHE A 118 -1.43 -5.26 -16.99
CA PHE A 118 -0.26 -6.07 -16.62
C PHE A 118 -0.12 -7.30 -17.52
N SER A 119 -0.67 -7.28 -18.74
CA SER A 119 -0.40 -8.33 -19.74
C SER A 119 1.10 -8.35 -20.04
N THR A 120 1.70 -9.53 -19.96
CA THR A 120 3.15 -9.71 -20.17
C THR A 120 3.48 -10.41 -21.49
N ASP A 121 2.52 -10.53 -22.41
CA ASP A 121 2.79 -11.06 -23.74
C ASP A 121 3.85 -10.19 -24.44
N ASN A 122 5.08 -10.69 -24.51
CA ASN A 122 6.29 -10.01 -25.00
C ASN A 122 6.94 -8.99 -24.05
N SER A 123 6.58 -8.97 -22.76
CA SER A 123 7.25 -8.15 -21.74
C SER A 123 8.44 -8.87 -21.12
N SER A 124 9.48 -8.13 -20.74
CA SER A 124 10.56 -8.64 -19.87
C SER A 124 10.14 -8.72 -18.40
N ALA A 125 8.94 -8.24 -18.06
CA ALA A 125 8.37 -8.35 -16.73
C ALA A 125 8.17 -9.83 -16.37
N LYS A 126 8.63 -10.21 -15.18
CA LYS A 126 8.44 -11.55 -14.60
C LYS A 126 7.73 -11.39 -13.27
N ILE A 127 6.49 -10.89 -13.28
CA ILE A 127 5.83 -10.53 -12.03
C ILE A 127 5.47 -11.83 -11.30
N GLU A 128 5.98 -11.99 -10.10
CA GLU A 128 5.68 -13.12 -9.22
C GLU A 128 4.54 -12.79 -8.25
N SER A 129 4.46 -11.53 -7.83
CA SER A 129 3.37 -11.06 -6.97
C SER A 129 2.90 -9.64 -7.27
N ILE A 130 1.59 -9.46 -7.17
CA ILE A 130 0.92 -8.15 -7.26
C ILE A 130 0.10 -7.90 -6.00
N THR A 131 0.34 -6.75 -5.36
CA THR A 131 -0.48 -6.25 -4.25
C THR A 131 -1.38 -5.13 -4.77
N ILE A 132 -2.70 -5.33 -4.68
CA ILE A 132 -3.71 -4.35 -5.12
C ILE A 132 -4.26 -3.62 -3.88
N PRO A 133 -4.28 -2.28 -3.84
CA PRO A 133 -4.75 -1.52 -2.70
C PRO A 133 -6.29 -1.46 -2.66
N ASN A 134 -6.85 -1.27 -1.46
CA ASN A 134 -8.31 -1.17 -1.24
C ASN A 134 -8.99 -0.01 -2.00
N SER A 135 -8.24 0.96 -2.51
CA SER A 135 -8.77 2.04 -3.35
C SER A 135 -9.23 1.54 -4.73
N VAL A 136 -8.68 0.41 -5.20
CA VAL A 136 -9.07 -0.21 -6.46
C VAL A 136 -10.43 -0.90 -6.30
N THR A 137 -11.35 -0.58 -7.21
CA THR A 137 -12.73 -1.07 -7.20
C THR A 137 -13.11 -1.83 -8.47
N SER A 138 -12.31 -1.73 -9.54
CA SER A 138 -12.54 -2.40 -10.82
C SER A 138 -11.25 -2.94 -11.43
N ILE A 139 -11.33 -4.13 -12.04
CA ILE A 139 -10.24 -4.79 -12.76
C ILE A 139 -10.78 -5.19 -14.15
N GLY A 140 -10.13 -4.70 -15.19
CA GLY A 140 -10.52 -4.96 -16.57
C GLY A 140 -10.21 -6.37 -17.03
N GLU A 141 -10.83 -6.75 -18.15
CA GLU A 141 -10.62 -8.04 -18.81
C GLU A 141 -9.14 -8.27 -19.10
N SER A 142 -8.65 -9.49 -18.83
CA SER A 142 -7.27 -9.87 -19.10
C SER A 142 -6.20 -8.98 -18.46
N ALA A 143 -6.52 -8.24 -17.39
CA ALA A 143 -5.59 -7.32 -16.73
C ALA A 143 -4.26 -7.97 -16.32
N PHE A 144 -4.27 -9.28 -16.01
CA PHE A 144 -3.10 -10.07 -15.59
C PHE A 144 -2.87 -11.29 -16.50
N GLU A 145 -3.37 -11.26 -17.73
CA GLU A 145 -3.24 -12.40 -18.64
C GLU A 145 -1.77 -12.60 -19.06
N TRP A 146 -1.42 -13.85 -19.41
CA TRP A 146 -0.11 -14.25 -19.93
C TRP A 146 1.09 -14.12 -18.97
N ASP A 147 0.91 -13.66 -17.73
CA ASP A 147 1.97 -13.69 -16.73
C ASP A 147 2.19 -15.09 -16.16
N SER A 148 3.01 -15.87 -16.86
CA SER A 148 3.34 -17.26 -16.50
C SER A 148 4.10 -17.39 -15.18
N ASN A 149 4.64 -16.29 -14.63
CA ASN A 149 5.41 -16.31 -13.38
C ASN A 149 4.57 -15.87 -12.18
N LEU A 150 3.35 -15.37 -12.40
CA LEU A 150 2.51 -14.83 -11.36
C LEU A 150 2.01 -15.95 -10.43
N LYS A 151 2.54 -15.95 -9.21
CA LYS A 151 2.23 -16.94 -8.18
C LYS A 151 1.13 -16.46 -7.24
N ALA A 152 1.03 -15.15 -7.03
CA ALA A 152 0.11 -14.57 -6.07
C ALA A 152 -0.40 -13.20 -6.53
N ILE A 153 -1.71 -13.00 -6.40
CA ILE A 153 -2.35 -11.68 -6.43
C ILE A 153 -3.13 -11.54 -5.14
N SER A 154 -2.87 -10.46 -4.40
CA SER A 154 -3.70 -10.09 -3.25
C SER A 154 -4.80 -9.14 -3.73
N ILE A 155 -6.03 -9.66 -3.88
CA ILE A 155 -7.20 -8.90 -4.31
C ILE A 155 -7.96 -8.39 -3.07
N PRO A 156 -8.17 -7.07 -2.93
CA PRO A 156 -8.90 -6.52 -1.80
C PRO A 156 -10.41 -6.73 -1.92
N GLU A 157 -11.11 -6.74 -0.78
CA GLU A 157 -12.57 -6.92 -0.72
C GLU A 157 -13.36 -5.82 -1.44
N SER A 158 -12.72 -4.68 -1.71
CA SER A 158 -13.28 -3.53 -2.43
C SER A 158 -13.55 -3.80 -3.91
N VAL A 159 -12.90 -4.80 -4.50
CA VAL A 159 -13.02 -5.10 -5.94
C VAL A 159 -14.38 -5.73 -6.22
N LYS A 160 -15.20 -5.05 -7.03
CA LYS A 160 -16.51 -5.53 -7.46
C LYS A 160 -16.35 -6.49 -8.64
N LYS A 161 -17.16 -7.55 -8.65
CA LYS A 161 -17.27 -8.51 -9.77
C LYS A 161 -17.96 -7.90 -10.98
#